data_AF-A0A3B8V6G5-F1
#
_entry.id   AF-A0A3B8V6G5-F1
#
_cell.length_a   1.000
_cell.length_b   1.000
_cell.length_c   1.000
_cell.angle_alpha   90.00
_cell.angle_beta   90.00
_cell.angle_gamma   90.00
#
_symmetry.space_group_name_H-M   'P 1'
#
loop_
_entity.id
_entity.type
_entity.pdbx_description
1 polymer ?
#
loop_
_entity_poly.entity_id
_entity_poly.type
_entity_poly.pdbx_seq_one_letter_code
_entity_poly.pdbx_strand_id
1 'polypeptide(L)'
;MSFDLSGYREVAASATYDFLVDGVSVASGDLDFEGDSSLFEIDLDPVMGSSVEIVLDNYYRPSYVGLDNVTFSINAVPAPGALALLGVAGIVGGRRRRTA
;
A
#
# COMPACT_ATOMS: atom_id res chain seq x y z
N MET A 1 4.07 -0.77 -3.69
CA MET A 1 2.83 -0.40 -2.97
C MET A 1 3.29 0.18 -1.67
N SER A 2 2.81 1.36 -1.28
CA SER A 2 3.24 1.97 -0.02
C SER A 2 2.08 2.13 0.96
N PHE A 3 2.43 2.05 2.24
CA PHE A 3 1.55 2.23 3.39
C PHE A 3 2.19 3.25 4.30
N ASP A 4 1.38 4.18 4.78
CA ASP A 4 1.76 5.09 5.86
C ASP A 4 1.19 4.54 7.18
N LEU A 5 2.06 4.42 8.19
CA LEU A 5 1.70 4.04 9.55
C LEU A 5 2.08 5.16 10.52
N SER A 6 1.19 5.49 11.44
CA SER A 6 1.45 6.46 12.51
C SER A 6 1.06 5.90 13.89
N GLY A 7 1.72 6.43 14.92
CA GLY A 7 1.40 6.12 16.31
C GLY A 7 0.10 6.78 16.78
N TYR A 8 -0.38 6.35 17.94
CA TYR A 8 -1.61 6.88 18.52
C TYR A 8 -1.32 7.94 19.61
N ARG A 9 -1.75 9.19 19.38
CA ARG A 9 -1.56 10.33 20.31
C ARG A 9 -0.07 10.63 20.57
N GLU A 10 0.23 11.46 21.58
CA GLU A 10 1.60 11.85 21.97
C GLU A 10 2.36 10.76 22.75
N VAL A 11 2.19 9.50 22.39
CA VAL A 11 2.66 8.37 23.20
C VAL A 11 3.63 7.50 22.41
N ALA A 12 4.82 7.30 22.99
CA ALA A 12 5.83 6.45 22.38
C ALA A 12 5.45 4.96 22.50
N ALA A 13 5.51 4.20 21.42
CA ALA A 13 5.19 2.77 21.41
C ALA A 13 6.09 2.02 20.42
N SER A 14 6.32 0.73 20.68
CA SER A 14 7.06 -0.14 19.75
C SER A 14 6.24 -1.38 19.39
N ALA A 15 6.25 -1.71 18.10
CA ALA A 15 5.55 -2.88 17.56
C ALA A 15 6.40 -3.59 16.52
N THR A 16 6.23 -4.90 16.42
CA THR A 16 6.66 -5.65 15.25
C THR A 16 5.57 -5.57 14.19
N TYR A 17 5.96 -5.47 12.93
CA TYR A 17 5.05 -5.63 11.81
C TYR A 17 5.41 -6.87 10.98
N ASP A 18 4.40 -7.48 10.39
CA ASP A 18 4.53 -8.51 9.37
C ASP A 18 3.53 -8.24 8.24
N PHE A 19 4.03 -8.09 7.02
CA PHE A 19 3.24 -7.95 5.81
C PHE A 19 3.16 -9.29 5.12
N LEU A 20 1.95 -9.78 4.92
CA LEU A 20 1.68 -11.02 4.23
C LEU A 20 0.97 -10.75 2.91
N VAL A 21 1.39 -11.45 1.87
CA VAL A 21 0.69 -11.49 0.58
C VAL A 21 0.28 -12.93 0.32
N ASP A 22 -1.03 -13.15 0.14
CA ASP A 22 -1.62 -14.49 0.06
C ASP A 22 -1.17 -15.42 1.22
N GLY A 23 -0.99 -14.84 2.41
CA GLY A 23 -0.55 -15.55 3.62
C GLY A 23 0.96 -15.82 3.72
N VAL A 24 1.77 -15.31 2.79
CA VAL A 24 3.24 -15.42 2.82
C VAL A 24 3.85 -14.09 3.28
N SER A 25 4.67 -14.12 4.33
CA SER A 25 5.41 -12.94 4.79
C SER A 25 6.38 -12.45 3.72
N VAL A 26 6.26 -11.18 3.34
CA VAL A 26 7.09 -10.51 2.34
C VAL A 26 7.94 -9.38 2.92
N ALA A 27 7.54 -8.82 4.06
CA ALA A 27 8.29 -7.80 4.78
C ALA A 27 7.93 -7.84 6.26
N SER A 28 8.93 -7.74 7.13
CA SER A 28 8.72 -7.70 8.58
C SER A 28 9.80 -6.86 9.24
N GLY A 29 9.49 -6.27 10.38
CA GLY A 29 10.46 -5.52 11.14
C GLY A 29 9.89 -4.89 12.39
N ASP A 30 10.68 -4.02 13.01
CA ASP A 30 10.30 -3.24 14.17
C ASP A 30 9.95 -1.81 13.76
N LEU A 31 8.93 -1.25 14.41
CA LEU A 31 8.51 0.14 14.31
C LEU A 31 8.54 0.76 15.70
N ASP A 32 9.23 1.89 15.83
CA ASP A 32 9.23 2.73 17.01
C ASP A 32 8.46 4.01 16.69
N PHE A 33 7.24 4.13 17.22
CA PHE A 33 6.39 5.30 17.02
C PHE A 33 6.70 6.37 18.08
N GLU A 34 7.09 7.57 17.65
CA GLU A 34 7.13 8.76 18.52
C GLU A 34 5.77 9.49 18.50
N GLY A 35 4.70 8.78 18.86
CA GLY A 35 3.34 9.29 18.84
C GLY A 35 2.76 9.54 17.43
N ASP A 36 1.78 10.44 17.33
CA ASP A 36 1.03 10.81 16.11
C ASP A 36 1.84 11.65 15.11
N SER A 37 3.08 11.98 15.46
CA SER A 37 3.93 12.90 14.69
C SER A 37 4.80 12.20 13.64
N SER A 38 4.93 10.87 13.73
CA SER A 38 5.84 10.09 12.88
C SER A 38 5.07 9.25 11.88
N LEU A 39 5.39 9.43 10.59
CA LEU A 39 4.89 8.61 9.49
C LEU A 39 5.98 7.63 9.05
N PHE A 40 5.63 6.35 9.01
CA PHE A 40 6.48 5.29 8.47
C PHE A 40 5.94 4.85 7.13
N GLU A 41 6.74 5.10 6.08
CA GLU A 41 6.47 4.59 4.75
C GLU A 41 7.09 3.20 4.60
N ILE A 42 6.26 2.23 4.24
CA ILE A 42 6.71 0.87 3.95
C ILE A 42 6.50 0.60 2.46
N ASP A 43 7.62 0.59 1.72
CA ASP A 43 7.64 0.23 0.32
C ASP A 43 7.67 -1.29 0.15
N LEU A 44 6.58 -1.83 -0.37
CA LEU A 44 6.57 -3.17 -0.91
C LEU A 44 6.96 -3.13 -2.39
N ASP A 45 7.96 -3.94 -2.75
CA ASP A 45 8.16 -4.37 -4.13
C ASP A 45 6.83 -4.83 -4.72
N PRO A 46 6.60 -4.73 -6.05
CA PRO A 46 5.33 -5.11 -6.65
C PRO A 46 5.02 -6.59 -6.41
N VAL A 47 4.30 -6.87 -5.32
CA VAL A 47 3.86 -8.21 -4.98
C VAL A 47 2.52 -8.44 -5.67
N MET A 48 2.51 -9.42 -6.57
CA MET A 48 1.28 -9.90 -7.20
C MET A 48 0.62 -10.88 -6.25
N GLY A 49 -0.47 -10.47 -5.61
CA GLY A 49 -1.28 -11.35 -4.77
C GLY A 49 -2.75 -10.96 -4.78
N SER A 50 -3.59 -11.89 -4.35
CA SER A 50 -5.04 -11.72 -4.26
C SER A 50 -5.48 -11.06 -2.95
N SER A 51 -4.70 -11.24 -1.89
CA SER A 51 -4.89 -10.58 -0.60
C SER A 51 -3.59 -10.03 -0.03
N VAL A 52 -3.72 -8.93 0.72
CA VAL A 52 -2.65 -8.35 1.53
C VAL A 52 -3.14 -8.27 2.97
N GLU A 53 -2.34 -8.74 3.91
CA GLU A 53 -2.59 -8.69 5.34
C GLU A 53 -1.41 -7.99 6.04
N ILE A 54 -1.73 -7.18 7.05
CA ILE A 54 -0.74 -6.50 7.89
C ILE A 54 -1.03 -6.92 9.32
N VAL A 55 -0.05 -7.55 9.96
CA VAL A 55 -0.11 -7.94 11.37
C VAL A 55 0.81 -7.01 12.16
N LEU A 56 0.32 -6.52 13.29
CA LEU A 56 1.04 -5.62 14.18
C LEU A 56 0.95 -6.13 15.61
N ASP A 57 2.10 -6.38 16.22
CA ASP A 57 2.22 -6.93 17.57
C ASP A 57 3.02 -5.99 18.47
N ASN A 58 2.34 -5.48 19.49
CA ASN A 58 2.93 -4.53 20.44
C ASN A 58 3.75 -5.26 21.49
N TYR A 59 5.02 -4.90 21.61
CA TYR A 59 5.91 -5.51 22.60
C TYR A 59 6.51 -4.52 23.60
N TYR A 60 6.31 -3.21 23.43
CA TYR A 60 6.77 -2.20 24.39
C TYR A 60 5.66 -1.20 24.79
N ARG A 61 5.80 -0.61 25.99
CA ARG A 61 4.75 0.17 26.66
C ARG A 61 4.74 1.66 26.27
N PRO A 62 3.54 2.29 26.33
CA PRO A 62 2.27 1.69 26.68
C PRO A 62 1.66 0.95 25.49
N SER A 63 0.97 -0.15 25.80
CA SER A 63 0.50 -1.18 24.87
C SER A 63 -0.67 -0.73 23.98
N TYR A 64 -0.63 0.50 23.48
CA TYR A 64 -1.61 1.08 22.57
C TYR A 64 -0.89 1.50 21.29
N VAL A 65 -0.78 0.58 20.33
CA VAL A 65 -0.63 0.98 18.93
C VAL A 65 -2.04 1.05 18.36
N GLY A 66 -2.60 2.26 18.44
CA GLY A 66 -3.72 2.61 17.60
C GLY A 66 -3.16 2.96 16.24
N LEU A 67 -3.54 2.20 15.22
CA LEU A 67 -3.32 2.63 13.85
C LEU A 67 -4.27 3.76 13.55
N ASP A 68 -3.72 4.94 13.26
CA ASP A 68 -4.48 6.03 12.66
C ASP A 68 -3.99 6.28 11.23
N ASN A 69 -4.94 6.40 10.31
CA ASN A 69 -4.74 6.68 8.89
C ASN A 69 -3.85 5.69 8.10
N VAL A 70 -4.42 4.57 7.65
CA VAL A 70 -3.76 3.69 6.66
C VAL A 70 -4.11 4.16 5.25
N THR A 71 -3.12 4.68 4.52
CA THR A 71 -3.27 5.05 3.11
C THR A 71 -2.65 3.99 2.22
N PHE A 72 -3.40 3.52 1.23
CA PHE A 72 -2.91 2.57 0.22
C PHE A 72 -2.61 3.32 -1.07
N SER A 73 -1.33 3.43 -1.43
CA SER A 73 -0.93 3.96 -2.73
C SER A 73 -0.58 2.83 -3.69
N ILE A 74 -1.54 2.47 -4.54
CA ILE A 74 -1.30 1.59 -5.68
C ILE A 74 -1.14 2.49 -6.89
N ASN A 75 0.10 2.71 -7.31
CA ASN A 75 0.39 3.17 -8.66
C ASN A 75 -0.01 2.04 -9.62
N ALA A 76 -1.30 1.94 -9.92
CA ALA A 76 -1.84 0.98 -10.86
C ALA A 76 -1.28 1.33 -12.24
N VAL A 77 -0.13 0.75 -12.59
CA VAL A 77 0.43 0.82 -13.94
C VAL A 77 -0.57 0.08 -14.83
N PRO A 78 -1.23 0.77 -15.79
CA PRO A 78 -2.16 0.09 -16.67
C PRO A 78 -1.43 -1.06 -17.37
N ALA A 79 -2.00 -2.26 -17.32
CA ALA A 79 -1.41 -3.42 -17.96
C ALA A 79 -1.02 -3.07 -19.41
N PRO A 80 0.14 -3.50 -19.93
CA PRO A 80 0.59 -3.11 -21.27
C PRO A 80 -0.47 -3.34 -22.37
N GLY A 81 -1.29 -4.39 -22.22
CA GLY A 81 -2.41 -4.69 -23.10
C GLY A 81 -3.55 -3.68 -23.07
N ALA A 82 -3.80 -3.02 -21.92
CA ALA A 82 -4.81 -1.97 -21.80
C ALA A 82 -4.38 -0.70 -22.55
N LEU A 83 -3.10 -0.35 -22.52
CA LEU A 83 -2.54 0.75 -23.33
C LEU A 83 -2.62 0.43 -24.82
N ALA A 84 -2.30 -0.81 -25.21
CA ALA A 84 -2.44 -1.25 -26.58
C ALA A 84 -3.90 -1.18 -27.07
N LEU A 85 -4.86 -1.65 -26.24
CA LEU A 85 -6.28 -1.61 -26.56
C LEU A 85 -6.82 -0.18 -26.65
N LEU A 86 -6.40 0.72 -25.76
CA LEU A 86 -6.75 2.14 -25.82
C LEU A 86 -6.20 2.79 -27.11
N GLY A 87 -4.96 2.44 -27.49
CA GLY A 87 -4.38 2.87 -28.76
C GLY A 87 -5.17 2.38 -29.98
N VAL A 88 -5.56 1.11 -30.00
CA VAL A 88 -6.38 0.52 -31.08
C VAL A 88 -7.77 1.14 -31.12
N ALA A 89 -8.42 1.32 -29.96
CA ALA A 89 -9.73 1.96 -29.87
C ALA A 89 -9.69 3.42 -30.36
N GLY A 90 -8.60 4.16 -30.07
CA GLY A 90 -8.37 5.49 -30.60
C GLY A 90 -8.26 5.52 -32.13
N ILE A 91 -7.56 4.55 -32.73
CA ILE A 91 -7.44 4.40 -34.19
C ILE A 91 -8.80 4.08 -34.82
N VAL A 92 -9.56 3.14 -34.24
CA VAL A 92 -10.88 2.74 -34.76
C VAL A 92 -11.91 3.86 -34.61
N GLY A 93 -11.92 4.56 -33.47
CA GLY A 93 -12.78 5.72 -33.22
C GLY A 93 -12.47 6.90 -34.15
N GLY A 94 -11.17 7.15 -34.41
CA GLY A 94 -10.72 8.16 -35.37
C GLY A 94 -11.15 7.89 -36.81
N ARG A 95 -11.20 6.62 -37.23
CA ARG A 95 -11.72 6.25 -38.56
C ARG A 95 -13.22 6.45 -38.68
N ARG A 96 -13.99 6.14 -37.63
CA ARG A 96 -15.46 6.35 -37.63
C ARG A 96 -15.85 7.82 -37.69
N ARG A 97 -15.09 8.73 -37.06
CA ARG A 97 -15.37 10.18 -37.11
C ARG A 97 -15.05 10.85 -38.45
N ARG A 98 -14.27 10.23 -39.32
CA ARG A 98 -13.94 10.79 -40.66
C ARG A 98 -14.95 10.42 -41.75
N THR A 99 -15.92 9.56 -41.43
CA THR A 99 -16.96 9.09 -42.36
C THR A 99 -18.35 9.62 -42.03
N ALA A 100 -18.46 10.61 -41.13
CA ALA A 100 -19.70 11.34 -40.81
C ALA A 100 -19.57 12.80 -41.23
#